data_AF-A0A4U1JGC7-F1
#
_entry.id   AF-A0A4U1JGC7-F1
#
_cell.length_a   1.000
_cell.length_b   1.000
_cell.length_c   1.000
_cell.angle_alpha   90.00
_cell.angle_beta   90.00
_cell.angle_gamma   90.00
#
_symmetry.space_group_name_H-M   'P 1'
#
loop_
_entity.id
_entity.type
_entity.pdbx_description
1 polymer ?
#
loop_
_entity_poly.entity_id
_entity_poly.type
_entity_poly.pdbx_seq_one_letter_code
_entity_poly.pdbx_strand_id
1 'polypeptide(L)'
;MKRSMVMVAAFCAAGVGLAVGCASGPVVVQSSDQAAEPLPSQGTQEKQAKTAPTGITTGTAPEVATGPTEWGIVGPAPAPTVDYPSVVTRVESMVGDRNVMAGAQRRSLSVMNVMWEDTGRAQGSSLGPNISDLTLQVRFRDEGSSDFRTALMPVIRFPNFTDRTGDIPADRFFVRVGNQKAGGGSIESVPLKDVLKDIRAFASLPSSILGSGNLLAPRDSHFLVSAQAVFLPIPKSGKAEFNPVIFNYQSAPKSPAVLTLLVTREGTSISVIENRREDMGIRGMGQELYFNNKGQRASFTAERRSDVKARIEAQGGPKTEADQSALAKGADVLFLVQVPLVHAQRGVLGGAVPTMPVPKSAGAPMPMATTKPSKKVADSAAAEESDVEQAVLGHGPNLGPYNEGHNLRLVRDPKFPIRVTVQFYKATSNGVVDEADLDGIARSIGSVYEHAEFVGSLVMPEGDPRRPTAWQTIPGEWFPW
;
A
#
# COMPACT_ATOMS: atom_id res chain seq x y z
N MET A 1 71.44 -14.55 -16.98
CA MET A 1 72.28 -14.50 -15.75
C MET A 1 71.38 -14.05 -14.60
N LYS A 2 70.62 -14.96 -13.97
CA LYS A 2 70.88 -15.62 -12.67
C LYS A 2 71.24 -14.67 -11.51
N ARG A 3 70.34 -14.58 -10.52
CA ARG A 3 70.56 -14.61 -9.05
C ARG A 3 69.16 -14.62 -8.40
N SER A 4 68.62 -15.75 -7.97
CA SER A 4 68.96 -16.62 -6.82
C SER A 4 68.30 -16.19 -5.51
N MET A 5 67.31 -17.01 -5.18
CA MET A 5 66.64 -17.34 -3.91
C MET A 5 67.64 -17.67 -2.78
N VAL A 6 67.33 -17.30 -1.53
CA VAL A 6 67.78 -18.01 -0.32
C VAL A 6 66.65 -18.00 0.72
N MET A 7 66.40 -19.20 1.26
CA MET A 7 65.43 -19.61 2.28
C MET A 7 66.26 -20.23 3.42
N VAL A 8 65.99 -19.93 4.69
CA VAL A 8 66.50 -20.68 5.88
C VAL A 8 65.46 -20.53 7.02
N ALA A 9 64.69 -21.59 7.29
CA ALA A 9 64.67 -22.49 8.47
C ALA A 9 64.04 -21.88 9.75
N ALA A 10 62.89 -22.34 10.25
CA ALA A 10 62.54 -23.65 10.84
C ALA A 10 63.16 -23.90 12.23
N PHE A 11 62.33 -23.82 13.27
CA PHE A 11 62.57 -24.43 14.59
C PHE A 11 61.36 -25.30 14.95
N CYS A 12 61.61 -26.60 15.06
CA CYS A 12 60.73 -27.58 15.68
C CYS A 12 61.06 -27.70 17.17
N ALA A 13 60.04 -27.85 18.01
CA ALA A 13 60.14 -28.58 19.27
C ALA A 13 58.88 -29.45 19.43
N ALA A 14 59.12 -30.74 19.67
CA ALA A 14 58.15 -31.81 19.82
C ALA A 14 58.03 -32.25 21.29
N GLY A 15 56.95 -32.96 21.64
CA GLY A 15 56.82 -33.73 22.89
C GLY A 15 55.41 -33.60 23.51
N VAL A 16 54.42 -34.45 23.17
CA VAL A 16 54.04 -35.73 23.83
C VAL A 16 53.42 -35.51 25.23
N GLY A 17 52.24 -36.01 25.62
CA GLY A 17 51.24 -36.90 25.01
C GLY A 17 50.11 -37.27 26.02
N LEU A 18 49.11 -38.02 25.52
CA LEU A 18 48.06 -38.82 26.19
C LEU A 18 46.97 -38.10 27.02
N ALA A 19 45.75 -38.62 27.22
CA ALA A 19 44.71 -39.35 26.47
C ALA A 19 43.62 -39.74 27.51
N VAL A 20 42.39 -40.01 27.04
CA VAL A 20 41.28 -40.74 27.73
C VAL A 20 40.45 -39.89 28.74
N GLY A 21 39.11 -39.91 28.76
CA GLY A 21 38.17 -40.82 28.12
C GLY A 21 36.71 -40.33 28.10
N CYS A 22 35.93 -41.07 27.31
CA CYS A 22 34.48 -41.02 27.21
C CYS A 22 33.80 -41.55 28.48
N ALA A 23 32.63 -41.01 28.83
CA ALA A 23 31.64 -41.73 29.62
C ALA A 23 30.23 -41.23 29.28
N SER A 24 29.49 -42.07 28.56
CA SER A 24 28.03 -42.04 28.44
C SER A 24 27.45 -42.97 29.51
N GLY A 25 26.37 -42.57 30.19
CA GLY A 25 25.63 -43.48 31.08
C GLY A 25 24.51 -42.79 31.86
N PRO A 26 23.44 -43.52 32.23
CA PRO A 26 22.06 -43.07 32.05
C PRO A 26 21.36 -42.64 33.35
N VAL A 27 20.20 -41.99 33.22
CA VAL A 27 19.21 -41.89 34.30
C VAL A 27 17.86 -42.41 33.80
N VAL A 28 17.36 -43.43 34.49
CA VAL A 28 16.04 -44.05 34.38
C VAL A 28 15.22 -43.59 35.58
N VAL A 29 13.95 -43.20 35.38
CA VAL A 29 12.84 -43.52 36.31
C VAL A 29 11.59 -43.82 35.48
N GLN A 30 10.94 -44.94 35.82
CA GLN A 30 9.75 -45.56 35.23
C GLN A 30 8.42 -44.91 35.68
N SER A 31 7.34 -45.19 34.92
CA SER A 31 6.03 -45.76 35.35
C SER A 31 4.97 -45.46 34.26
N SER A 32 4.71 -46.37 33.31
CA SER A 32 3.68 -47.44 33.30
C SER A 32 2.23 -47.00 33.00
N ASP A 33 1.79 -47.42 31.81
CA ASP A 33 0.51 -48.07 31.46
C ASP A 33 -0.88 -47.39 31.54
N GLN A 34 -1.48 -47.37 30.35
CA GLN A 34 -2.80 -47.91 29.94
C GLN A 34 -4.11 -47.20 30.31
N ALA A 35 -4.70 -46.66 29.23
CA ALA A 35 -6.06 -46.85 28.72
C ALA A 35 -7.12 -47.54 29.61
N ALA A 36 -8.29 -46.90 29.70
CA ALA A 36 -9.59 -47.56 29.62
C ALA A 36 -10.70 -46.54 29.27
N GLU A 37 -11.46 -46.82 28.21
CA GLU A 37 -12.84 -46.32 28.04
C GLU A 37 -13.75 -46.86 29.16
N PRO A 38 -14.94 -46.25 29.39
CA PRO A 38 -16.13 -46.90 28.83
C PRO A 38 -17.28 -45.96 28.42
N LEU A 39 -17.97 -46.33 27.34
CA LEU A 39 -19.42 -46.17 27.11
C LEU A 39 -20.11 -47.51 27.48
N PRO A 40 -21.45 -47.70 27.47
CA PRO A 40 -22.61 -46.78 27.38
C PRO A 40 -23.73 -47.09 28.42
N SER A 41 -24.80 -46.28 28.52
CA SER A 41 -26.18 -46.80 28.70
C SER A 41 -27.27 -45.75 28.47
N GLN A 42 -28.44 -46.27 28.08
CA GLN A 42 -29.56 -45.66 27.37
C GLN A 42 -30.54 -44.86 28.25
N GLY A 43 -31.48 -44.15 27.61
CA GLY A 43 -32.33 -43.12 28.20
C GLY A 43 -33.65 -43.58 28.81
N THR A 44 -34.44 -42.64 29.33
CA THR A 44 -35.92 -42.66 29.34
C THR A 44 -36.47 -41.24 29.59
N GLN A 45 -37.73 -41.03 29.18
CA GLN A 45 -38.46 -39.79 28.94
C GLN A 45 -39.06 -39.05 30.17
N GLU A 46 -39.46 -37.79 29.91
CA GLU A 46 -40.63 -37.03 30.42
C GLU A 46 -40.70 -36.49 31.87
N LYS A 47 -40.73 -35.15 32.04
CA LYS A 47 -41.94 -34.35 32.34
C LYS A 47 -41.68 -32.84 32.53
N GLN A 48 -42.73 -32.07 32.22
CA GLN A 48 -42.89 -30.61 32.14
C GLN A 48 -42.81 -29.83 33.48
N ALA A 49 -42.33 -28.57 33.43
CA ALA A 49 -42.88 -27.38 34.12
C ALA A 49 -42.18 -26.10 33.56
N LYS A 50 -42.83 -25.31 32.69
CA LYS A 50 -43.58 -24.05 32.92
C LYS A 50 -42.75 -22.77 33.22
N THR A 51 -42.83 -21.82 32.28
CA THR A 51 -42.84 -20.32 32.37
C THR A 51 -41.59 -19.59 32.92
N ALA A 52 -41.04 -18.48 32.41
CA ALA A 52 -41.26 -17.48 31.34
C ALA A 52 -40.00 -16.52 31.34
N PRO A 53 -39.97 -15.35 30.68
CA PRO A 53 -40.13 -15.03 29.26
C PRO A 53 -38.78 -14.70 28.56
N THR A 54 -38.80 -14.82 27.23
CA THR A 54 -37.74 -14.44 26.30
C THR A 54 -37.58 -12.91 26.22
N GLY A 55 -36.39 -12.43 26.57
CA GLY A 55 -35.90 -11.10 26.25
C GLY A 55 -34.54 -11.21 25.57
N ILE A 56 -34.53 -11.52 24.27
CA ILE A 56 -33.34 -11.38 23.44
C ILE A 56 -33.55 -10.13 22.59
N THR A 57 -32.93 -9.05 23.03
CA THR A 57 -32.66 -7.88 22.20
C THR A 57 -31.82 -8.32 21.01
N THR A 58 -32.45 -8.41 19.85
CA THR A 58 -31.78 -8.51 18.55
C THR A 58 -30.94 -7.24 18.35
N GLY A 59 -29.62 -7.38 18.47
CA GLY A 59 -28.68 -6.36 18.02
C GLY A 59 -28.82 -6.18 16.52
N THR A 60 -29.10 -4.96 16.10
CA THR A 60 -29.24 -4.53 14.71
C THR A 60 -27.96 -4.91 13.94
N ALA A 61 -28.10 -5.75 12.93
CA ALA A 61 -27.02 -6.02 11.98
C ALA A 61 -26.61 -4.69 11.30
N PRO A 62 -25.32 -4.44 11.05
CA PRO A 62 -24.91 -3.28 10.28
C PRO A 62 -25.55 -3.35 8.89
N GLU A 63 -26.21 -2.26 8.51
CA GLU A 63 -26.94 -2.11 7.26
C GLU A 63 -25.95 -2.26 6.08
N VAL A 64 -25.99 -3.42 5.42
CA VAL A 64 -25.31 -3.67 4.15
C VAL A 64 -26.16 -3.02 3.07
N ALA A 65 -25.64 -2.04 2.35
CA ALA A 65 -26.37 -1.44 1.24
C ALA A 65 -26.62 -2.50 0.15
N THR A 66 -27.89 -2.88 -0.07
CA THR A 66 -28.29 -3.95 -1.02
C THR A 66 -28.59 -3.45 -2.44
N GLY A 67 -28.08 -2.28 -2.84
CA GLY A 67 -28.16 -1.77 -4.21
C GLY A 67 -26.96 -2.20 -5.07
N PRO A 68 -27.00 -2.03 -6.41
CA PRO A 68 -25.76 -2.04 -7.20
C PRO A 68 -24.80 -1.06 -6.51
N THR A 69 -23.62 -1.53 -6.11
CA THR A 69 -22.66 -0.78 -5.30
C THR A 69 -22.19 0.45 -6.08
N GLU A 70 -22.92 1.56 -5.95
CA GLU A 70 -22.59 2.85 -6.53
C GLU A 70 -21.43 3.45 -5.73
N TRP A 71 -20.20 3.10 -6.12
CA TRP A 71 -19.00 3.71 -5.58
C TRP A 71 -18.41 4.68 -6.60
N GLY A 72 -17.94 5.83 -6.13
CA GLY A 72 -17.70 7.03 -6.93
C GLY A 72 -18.27 8.23 -6.21
N ILE A 73 -18.06 9.43 -6.71
CA ILE A 73 -18.34 10.61 -5.90
C ILE A 73 -19.84 10.83 -5.74
N VAL A 74 -20.36 10.31 -4.63
CA VAL A 74 -21.72 10.45 -4.13
C VAL A 74 -21.67 11.43 -2.96
N GLY A 75 -21.63 12.72 -3.30
CA GLY A 75 -21.79 13.82 -2.36
C GLY A 75 -23.10 14.58 -2.61
N PRO A 76 -23.57 15.41 -1.67
CA PRO A 76 -24.57 16.43 -2.01
C PRO A 76 -24.03 17.21 -3.23
N ALA A 77 -24.90 17.47 -4.20
CA ALA A 77 -24.53 18.19 -5.42
C ALA A 77 -23.70 19.42 -5.05
N PRO A 78 -22.57 19.69 -5.73
CA PRO A 78 -21.82 20.92 -5.53
C PRO A 78 -22.79 22.10 -5.60
N ALA A 79 -22.48 23.18 -4.87
CA ALA A 79 -23.18 24.45 -5.09
C ALA A 79 -23.30 24.71 -6.61
N PRO A 80 -24.43 25.25 -7.09
CA PRO A 80 -24.89 25.20 -8.50
C PRO A 80 -23.99 25.86 -9.57
N THR A 81 -22.72 26.12 -9.27
CA THR A 81 -21.75 26.81 -10.12
C THR A 81 -20.53 25.97 -10.50
N VAL A 82 -20.30 24.77 -9.93
CA VAL A 82 -19.12 23.94 -10.26
C VAL A 82 -19.50 22.53 -10.69
N ASP A 83 -19.39 22.28 -11.99
CA ASP A 83 -19.50 20.94 -12.60
C ASP A 83 -18.32 20.05 -12.14
N TYR A 84 -18.63 18.96 -11.44
CA TYR A 84 -17.63 18.05 -10.89
C TYR A 84 -16.75 17.37 -11.96
N PRO A 85 -17.32 16.80 -13.03
CA PRO A 85 -16.58 16.38 -14.24
C PRO A 85 -15.54 17.37 -14.74
N SER A 86 -15.87 18.66 -14.76
CA SER A 86 -14.92 19.72 -15.16
C SER A 86 -13.75 19.83 -14.18
N VAL A 87 -13.99 19.74 -12.86
CA VAL A 87 -12.91 19.72 -11.84
C VAL A 87 -11.99 18.51 -12.05
N VAL A 88 -12.57 17.32 -12.24
CA VAL A 88 -11.80 16.10 -12.49
C VAL A 88 -10.93 16.23 -13.74
N THR A 89 -11.49 16.76 -14.82
CA THR A 89 -10.77 16.96 -16.09
C THR A 89 -9.59 17.91 -15.92
N ARG A 90 -9.77 19.02 -15.20
CA ARG A 90 -8.69 19.97 -14.92
C ARG A 90 -7.56 19.33 -14.13
N VAL A 91 -7.89 18.59 -13.06
CA VAL A 91 -6.89 17.93 -12.21
C VAL A 91 -6.19 16.78 -12.96
N GLU A 92 -6.91 15.94 -13.69
CA GLU A 92 -6.29 14.87 -14.52
C GLU A 92 -5.31 15.48 -15.55
N SER A 93 -5.63 16.65 -16.11
CA SER A 93 -4.79 17.31 -17.12
C SER A 93 -3.47 17.86 -16.61
N MET A 94 -3.26 17.96 -15.29
CA MET A 94 -2.04 18.49 -14.69
C MET A 94 -0.76 17.75 -15.13
N VAL A 95 -0.87 16.46 -15.48
CA VAL A 95 0.27 15.67 -16.00
C VAL A 95 0.79 16.18 -17.34
N GLY A 96 0.00 16.95 -18.09
CA GLY A 96 0.35 17.59 -19.35
C GLY A 96 0.54 19.11 -19.25
N ASP A 97 0.33 19.70 -18.07
CA ASP A 97 0.48 21.13 -17.85
C ASP A 97 1.97 21.52 -17.84
N ARG A 98 2.37 22.41 -18.75
CA ARG A 98 3.77 22.81 -18.91
C ARG A 98 4.32 23.56 -17.71
N ASN A 99 3.50 24.35 -17.03
CA ASN A 99 3.92 25.12 -15.86
C ASN A 99 4.13 24.17 -14.67
N VAL A 100 3.20 23.24 -14.44
CA VAL A 100 3.33 22.23 -13.37
C VAL A 100 4.54 21.33 -13.64
N MET A 101 4.70 20.83 -14.87
CA MET A 101 5.86 20.01 -15.25
C MET A 101 7.19 20.74 -15.08
N ALA A 102 7.30 21.97 -15.58
CA ALA A 102 8.53 22.76 -15.45
C ALA A 102 8.82 23.12 -13.98
N GLY A 103 7.79 23.44 -13.21
CA GLY A 103 7.90 23.74 -11.78
C GLY A 103 8.35 22.55 -10.94
N ALA A 104 7.81 21.36 -11.21
CA ALA A 104 8.26 20.12 -10.59
C ALA A 104 9.71 19.80 -11.00
N GLN A 105 10.05 19.97 -12.28
CA GLN A 105 11.41 19.69 -12.79
C GLN A 105 12.47 20.60 -12.16
N ARG A 106 12.18 21.88 -11.90
CA ARG A 106 13.09 22.79 -11.17
C ARG A 106 13.45 22.25 -9.77
N ARG A 107 12.59 21.43 -9.18
CA ARG A 107 12.77 20.78 -7.88
C ARG A 107 13.29 19.35 -7.98
N SER A 108 13.72 18.92 -9.18
CA SER A 108 14.13 17.54 -9.48
C SER A 108 13.03 16.49 -9.26
N LEU A 109 11.77 16.92 -9.38
CA LEU A 109 10.59 16.07 -9.30
C LEU A 109 9.97 15.90 -10.69
N SER A 110 9.01 14.99 -10.80
CA SER A 110 8.24 14.69 -12.01
C SER A 110 6.76 14.58 -11.67
N VAL A 111 5.92 14.94 -12.63
CA VAL A 111 4.46 14.77 -12.57
C VAL A 111 4.10 13.53 -13.39
N MET A 112 3.36 12.59 -12.83
CA MET A 112 3.00 11.34 -13.51
C MET A 112 1.69 10.76 -12.98
N ASN A 113 1.11 9.79 -13.68
CA ASN A 113 -0.10 9.07 -13.29
C ASN A 113 0.14 7.56 -13.03
N VAL A 114 1.35 7.07 -13.31
CA VAL A 114 1.80 5.69 -13.01
C VAL A 114 3.15 5.79 -12.31
N MET A 115 3.22 5.25 -11.09
CA MET A 115 4.42 5.27 -10.27
C MET A 115 4.99 3.86 -10.09
N TRP A 116 6.31 3.75 -10.15
CA TRP A 116 7.02 2.51 -9.86
C TRP A 116 7.24 2.39 -8.35
N GLU A 117 6.63 1.37 -7.75
CA GLU A 117 6.72 1.08 -6.32
C GLU A 117 7.35 -0.30 -6.09
N ASP A 118 8.53 -0.51 -6.63
CA ASP A 118 9.12 -1.85 -6.67
C ASP A 118 9.84 -2.21 -5.38
N THR A 119 9.87 -3.51 -5.11
CA THR A 119 10.70 -4.09 -4.04
C THR A 119 11.92 -4.81 -4.61
N GLY A 120 11.91 -5.13 -5.90
CA GLY A 120 13.03 -5.74 -6.61
C GLY A 120 13.07 -5.34 -8.09
N ARG A 121 14.01 -4.48 -8.45
CA ARG A 121 14.26 -4.02 -9.83
C ARG A 121 15.71 -4.25 -10.25
N ALA A 122 15.95 -4.75 -11.45
CA ALA A 122 17.30 -4.96 -11.97
C ALA A 122 17.99 -3.61 -12.24
N GLN A 123 19.29 -3.55 -11.94
CA GLN A 123 20.06 -2.31 -12.05
C GLN A 123 20.01 -1.76 -13.48
N GLY A 124 19.70 -0.47 -13.61
CA GLY A 124 19.60 0.22 -14.91
C GLY A 124 18.47 -0.29 -15.81
N SER A 125 17.48 -0.99 -15.26
CA SER A 125 16.42 -1.66 -16.04
C SER A 125 15.01 -1.20 -15.69
N SER A 126 14.12 -1.26 -16.67
CA SER A 126 12.67 -1.18 -16.46
C SER A 126 12.06 -2.50 -15.96
N LEU A 127 12.85 -3.58 -15.87
CA LEU A 127 12.41 -4.90 -15.45
C LEU A 127 12.99 -5.30 -14.10
N GLY A 128 12.32 -6.23 -13.44
CA GLY A 128 12.76 -6.73 -12.14
C GLY A 128 11.99 -7.94 -11.67
N PRO A 129 12.51 -8.63 -10.65
CA PRO A 129 11.87 -9.82 -10.08
C PRO A 129 10.71 -9.51 -9.13
N ASN A 130 10.49 -8.26 -8.71
CA ASN A 130 9.31 -7.87 -7.94
C ASN A 130 8.98 -6.38 -8.19
N ILE A 131 8.19 -6.14 -9.24
CA ILE A 131 7.87 -4.79 -9.73
C ILE A 131 6.36 -4.52 -9.68
N SER A 132 6.02 -3.28 -9.30
CA SER A 132 4.64 -2.85 -9.08
C SER A 132 4.39 -1.48 -9.71
N ASP A 133 3.38 -1.41 -10.57
CA ASP A 133 2.82 -0.14 -11.02
C ASP A 133 1.69 0.28 -10.07
N LEU A 134 1.76 1.51 -9.58
CA LEU A 134 0.74 2.13 -8.74
C LEU A 134 0.08 3.29 -9.49
N THR A 135 -1.24 3.34 -9.43
CA THR A 135 -2.04 4.51 -9.87
C THR A 135 -3.04 4.88 -8.78
N LEU A 136 -3.52 6.12 -8.80
CA LEU A 136 -4.64 6.58 -7.98
C LEU A 136 -5.76 6.97 -8.93
N GLN A 137 -6.98 6.51 -8.65
CA GLN A 137 -8.13 6.79 -9.51
C GLN A 137 -9.30 7.37 -8.73
N VAL A 138 -10.06 8.24 -9.40
CA VAL A 138 -11.38 8.72 -8.94
C VAL A 138 -12.44 8.25 -9.92
N ARG A 139 -13.66 8.03 -9.41
CA ARG A 139 -14.84 7.76 -10.23
C ARG A 139 -15.83 8.90 -10.17
N PHE A 140 -16.36 9.25 -11.32
CA PHE A 140 -17.33 10.33 -11.47
C PHE A 140 -18.35 10.00 -12.56
N ARG A 141 -19.50 10.66 -12.54
CA ARG A 141 -20.53 10.58 -13.59
C ARG A 141 -20.56 11.90 -14.35
N ASP A 142 -20.67 11.82 -15.68
CA ASP A 142 -21.01 13.00 -16.48
C ASP A 142 -22.47 13.39 -16.23
N GLU A 143 -22.79 14.68 -16.35
CA GLU A 143 -24.18 15.13 -16.27
C GLU A 143 -25.06 14.39 -17.29
N GLY A 144 -26.13 13.75 -16.80
CA GLY A 144 -27.07 13.00 -17.63
C GLY A 144 -26.63 11.58 -18.02
N SER A 145 -25.45 11.12 -17.59
CA SER A 145 -25.02 9.73 -17.78
C SER A 145 -25.25 8.87 -16.53
N SER A 146 -25.75 7.65 -16.72
CA SER A 146 -25.77 6.61 -15.68
C SER A 146 -24.40 5.97 -15.45
N ASP A 147 -23.53 6.06 -16.45
CA ASP A 147 -22.27 5.32 -16.49
C ASP A 147 -21.15 6.09 -15.79
N PHE A 148 -20.40 5.38 -14.95
CA PHE A 148 -19.23 5.93 -14.29
C PHE A 148 -18.04 6.04 -15.25
N ARG A 149 -17.34 7.16 -15.16
CA ARG A 149 -16.02 7.40 -15.76
C ARG A 149 -14.93 7.35 -14.70
N THR A 150 -13.70 7.14 -15.15
CA THR A 150 -12.52 7.03 -14.31
C THR A 150 -11.41 7.94 -14.80
N ALA A 151 -10.86 8.75 -13.90
CA ALA A 151 -9.70 9.60 -14.15
C ALA A 151 -8.53 9.16 -13.27
N LEU A 152 -7.31 9.25 -13.80
CA LEU A 152 -6.09 9.00 -13.02
C LEU A 152 -5.61 10.30 -12.37
N MET A 153 -5.23 10.22 -11.11
CA MET A 153 -4.82 11.38 -10.34
C MET A 153 -3.34 11.68 -10.54
N PRO A 154 -2.98 12.96 -10.77
CA PRO A 154 -1.59 13.34 -10.96
C PRO A 154 -0.82 13.20 -9.64
N VAL A 155 0.41 12.73 -9.75
CA VAL A 155 1.32 12.51 -8.64
C VAL A 155 2.63 13.23 -8.91
N ILE A 156 3.12 13.99 -7.92
CA ILE A 156 4.45 14.58 -7.91
C ILE A 156 5.37 13.72 -7.05
N ARG A 157 6.47 13.25 -7.64
CA ARG A 157 7.52 12.47 -6.97
C ARG A 157 8.86 12.56 -7.69
N PHE A 158 9.91 11.95 -7.13
CA PHE A 158 11.13 11.70 -7.91
C PHE A 158 10.83 10.80 -9.13
N PRO A 159 11.52 10.98 -10.27
CA PRO A 159 11.29 10.19 -11.49
C PRO A 159 11.29 8.67 -11.26
N ASN A 160 10.44 7.94 -11.97
CA ASN A 160 10.36 6.47 -11.87
C ASN A 160 11.70 5.78 -12.12
N PHE A 161 12.43 6.21 -13.16
CA PHE A 161 13.70 5.56 -13.52
C PHE A 161 14.82 5.85 -12.53
N THR A 162 14.74 6.92 -11.73
CA THR A 162 15.67 7.15 -10.64
C THR A 162 15.24 6.45 -9.36
N ASP A 163 13.94 6.17 -9.16
CA ASP A 163 13.34 5.59 -7.95
C ASP A 163 14.11 5.91 -6.66
N ARG A 164 14.19 7.21 -6.35
CA ARG A 164 14.92 7.70 -5.19
C ARG A 164 14.26 7.20 -3.91
N THR A 165 15.02 6.48 -3.10
CA THR A 165 14.55 5.80 -1.89
C THR A 165 15.46 6.10 -0.70
N GLY A 166 14.89 6.04 0.50
CA GLY A 166 15.62 6.09 1.76
C GLY A 166 15.51 4.76 2.53
N ASP A 167 16.51 4.43 3.32
CA ASP A 167 16.47 3.31 4.27
C ASP A 167 16.19 3.90 5.65
N ILE A 168 14.99 3.66 6.16
CA ILE A 168 14.56 4.17 7.46
C ILE A 168 14.51 3.01 8.46
N PRO A 169 15.10 3.15 9.66
CA PRO A 169 15.01 2.14 10.71
C PRO A 169 13.57 1.69 10.95
N ALA A 170 13.37 0.37 10.97
CA ALA A 170 12.03 -0.22 11.00
C ALA A 170 11.25 0.08 12.30
N ASP A 171 11.94 0.46 13.38
CA ASP A 171 11.36 0.86 14.67
C ASP A 171 10.79 2.28 14.69
N ARG A 172 11.01 3.08 13.63
CA ARG A 172 10.43 4.42 13.48
C ARG A 172 9.01 4.43 12.92
N PHE A 173 8.49 3.29 12.48
CA PHE A 173 7.18 3.21 11.85
C PHE A 173 6.11 2.78 12.84
N PHE A 174 5.11 3.64 12.98
CA PHE A 174 3.89 3.37 13.74
C PHE A 174 2.69 3.45 12.82
N VAL A 175 1.76 2.52 12.99
CA VAL A 175 0.54 2.42 12.18
C VAL A 175 -0.69 2.45 13.08
N ARG A 176 -1.82 2.90 12.52
CA ARG A 176 -3.10 2.97 13.23
C ARG A 176 -3.85 1.66 13.01
N VAL A 177 -4.32 1.05 14.09
CA VAL A 177 -5.03 -0.25 14.06
C VAL A 177 -6.27 -0.18 14.94
N GLY A 178 -7.17 -1.16 14.81
CA GLY A 178 -8.44 -1.24 15.55
C GLY A 178 -9.66 -1.23 14.63
N ASN A 179 -9.49 -0.73 13.40
CA ASN A 179 -10.53 -0.68 12.36
C ASN A 179 -10.99 -2.08 11.91
N GLN A 180 -10.19 -3.14 12.11
CA GLN A 180 -10.56 -4.51 11.77
C GLN A 180 -11.60 -5.13 12.73
N LYS A 181 -11.80 -4.56 13.92
CA LYS A 181 -12.64 -5.14 14.97
C LYS A 181 -14.13 -4.92 14.67
N ALA A 182 -14.88 -6.01 14.47
CA ALA A 182 -16.31 -5.98 14.14
C ALA A 182 -17.17 -5.18 15.15
N GLY A 183 -16.89 -5.31 16.45
CA GLY A 183 -17.60 -4.60 17.52
C GLY A 183 -17.28 -3.11 17.65
N GLY A 184 -16.39 -2.59 16.80
CA GLY A 184 -15.74 -1.30 17.03
C GLY A 184 -14.65 -1.40 18.09
N GLY A 185 -13.58 -0.65 17.90
CA GLY A 185 -12.49 -0.52 18.86
C GLY A 185 -11.89 0.87 18.80
N SER A 186 -11.20 1.28 19.86
CA SER A 186 -10.31 2.43 19.83
C SER A 186 -9.27 2.26 18.74
N ILE A 187 -8.94 3.36 18.06
CA ILE A 187 -7.83 3.37 17.11
C ILE A 187 -6.55 3.56 17.91
N GLU A 188 -5.66 2.57 17.84
CA GLU A 188 -4.41 2.54 18.60
C GLU A 188 -3.22 2.71 17.67
N SER A 189 -2.13 3.27 18.19
CA SER A 189 -0.86 3.36 17.46
C SER A 189 0.02 2.19 17.88
N VAL A 190 0.44 1.38 16.90
CA VAL A 190 1.24 0.17 17.11
C VAL A 190 2.46 0.20 16.19
N PRO A 191 3.64 -0.26 16.63
CA PRO A 191 4.78 -0.40 15.74
C PRO A 191 4.45 -1.27 14.53
N LEU A 192 4.83 -0.85 13.31
CA LEU A 192 4.60 -1.63 12.09
C LEU A 192 5.22 -3.03 12.20
N LYS A 193 6.37 -3.15 12.87
CA LYS A 193 7.01 -4.45 13.15
C LYS A 193 6.10 -5.39 13.93
N ASP A 194 5.30 -4.89 14.87
CA ASP A 194 4.42 -5.75 15.66
C ASP A 194 3.21 -6.22 14.86
N VAL A 195 2.69 -5.37 13.96
CA VAL A 195 1.70 -5.80 12.96
C VAL A 195 2.27 -6.88 12.05
N LEU A 196 3.50 -6.69 11.56
CA LEU A 196 4.16 -7.65 10.67
C LEU A 196 4.54 -8.97 11.36
N LYS A 197 4.78 -9.00 12.68
CA LYS A 197 5.06 -10.24 13.43
C LYS A 197 3.85 -11.18 13.50
N ASP A 198 2.64 -10.63 13.50
CA ASP A 198 1.40 -11.41 13.49
C ASP A 198 0.26 -10.63 12.82
N ILE A 199 0.25 -10.63 11.49
CA ILE A 199 -0.76 -9.89 10.72
C ILE A 199 -2.19 -10.39 10.98
N ARG A 200 -2.35 -11.63 11.47
CA ARG A 200 -3.65 -12.24 11.74
C ARG A 200 -4.36 -11.56 12.92
N ALA A 201 -3.60 -11.06 13.89
CA ALA A 201 -4.15 -10.27 15.00
C ALA A 201 -4.77 -8.93 14.55
N PHE A 202 -4.40 -8.48 13.35
CA PHE A 202 -4.83 -7.20 12.76
C PHE A 202 -5.74 -7.38 11.53
N ALA A 203 -6.15 -8.61 11.23
CA ALA A 203 -7.12 -8.92 10.18
C ALA A 203 -8.54 -9.04 10.75
N SER A 204 -9.54 -8.65 9.95
CA SER A 204 -10.96 -8.85 10.27
C SER A 204 -11.41 -10.28 9.99
N LEU A 205 -10.76 -10.95 9.03
CA LEU A 205 -10.93 -12.38 8.75
C LEU A 205 -9.58 -13.13 8.91
N PRO A 206 -9.09 -13.35 10.15
CA PRO A 206 -7.79 -13.99 10.38
C PRO A 206 -7.65 -15.38 9.75
N SER A 207 -8.74 -16.14 9.65
CA SER A 207 -8.77 -17.46 9.04
C SER A 207 -8.51 -17.44 7.52
N SER A 208 -8.65 -16.29 6.86
CA SER A 208 -8.29 -16.12 5.45
C SER A 208 -6.77 -16.11 5.23
N ILE A 209 -5.97 -15.93 6.28
CA ILE A 209 -4.51 -15.87 6.21
C ILE A 209 -3.96 -17.18 6.79
N LEU A 210 -3.57 -18.09 5.91
CA LEU A 210 -2.96 -19.36 6.31
C LEU A 210 -1.45 -19.18 6.52
N GLY A 211 -0.86 -20.03 7.37
CA GLY A 211 0.56 -19.95 7.74
C GLY A 211 0.77 -19.34 9.12
N SER A 212 1.98 -18.85 9.39
CA SER A 212 2.35 -18.31 10.70
C SER A 212 1.76 -16.92 10.96
N GLY A 213 1.46 -16.13 9.92
CA GLY A 213 1.12 -14.72 10.04
C GLY A 213 2.33 -13.80 10.28
N ASN A 214 3.53 -14.35 10.46
CA ASN A 214 4.76 -13.58 10.60
C ASN A 214 5.33 -13.25 9.21
N LEU A 215 5.44 -11.95 8.94
CA LEU A 215 5.96 -11.37 7.72
C LEU A 215 7.26 -10.56 7.94
N LEU A 216 7.99 -10.81 9.02
CA LEU A 216 9.35 -10.28 9.21
C LEU A 216 10.40 -11.32 8.87
N ALA A 217 11.54 -10.83 8.37
CA ALA A 217 12.78 -11.58 8.19
C ALA A 217 13.95 -10.91 8.95
N PRO A 218 15.03 -11.65 9.28
CA PRO A 218 16.20 -11.09 9.99
C PRO A 218 16.79 -9.82 9.35
N ARG A 219 16.68 -9.69 8.02
CA ARG A 219 17.15 -8.51 7.26
C ARG A 219 16.36 -7.23 7.52
N ASP A 220 15.14 -7.31 8.04
CA ASP A 220 14.19 -6.18 8.13
C ASP A 220 14.54 -5.23 9.31
N SER A 221 15.80 -4.78 9.34
CA SER A 221 16.30 -3.72 10.21
C SER A 221 15.83 -2.34 9.76
N HIS A 222 15.69 -2.16 8.44
CA HIS A 222 15.23 -0.95 7.76
C HIS A 222 14.14 -1.29 6.76
N PHE A 223 13.28 -0.31 6.47
CA PHE A 223 12.34 -0.37 5.35
C PHE A 223 12.78 0.56 4.23
N LEU A 224 12.54 0.12 2.99
CA LEU A 224 12.79 0.88 1.78
C LEU A 224 11.68 1.92 1.61
N VAL A 225 11.99 3.21 1.64
CA VAL A 225 10.97 4.25 1.69
C VAL A 225 11.07 5.20 0.51
N SER A 226 9.91 5.54 -0.07
CA SER A 226 9.73 6.60 -1.05
C SER A 226 8.62 7.55 -0.60
N ALA A 227 8.58 8.76 -1.16
CA ALA A 227 7.53 9.73 -0.86
C ALA A 227 7.01 10.40 -2.13
N GLN A 228 5.71 10.71 -2.13
CA GLN A 228 5.00 11.33 -3.23
C GLN A 228 3.83 12.18 -2.76
N ALA A 229 3.40 13.13 -3.59
CA ALA A 229 2.20 13.94 -3.36
C ALA A 229 1.16 13.69 -4.44
N VAL A 230 -0.09 13.44 -4.05
CA VAL A 230 -1.23 13.12 -4.92
C VAL A 230 -2.19 14.31 -4.92
N PHE A 231 -2.64 14.76 -6.08
CA PHE A 231 -3.73 15.75 -6.14
C PHE A 231 -5.08 15.07 -6.35
N LEU A 232 -6.06 15.46 -5.56
CA LEU A 232 -7.43 15.03 -5.67
C LEU A 232 -8.34 16.18 -6.14
N PRO A 233 -9.27 15.91 -7.07
CA PRO A 233 -10.29 16.85 -7.53
C PRO A 233 -11.36 17.00 -6.46
N ILE A 234 -11.11 17.89 -5.51
CA ILE A 234 -12.06 18.22 -4.44
C ILE A 234 -12.59 19.63 -4.72
N PRO A 235 -13.91 19.78 -4.99
CA PRO A 235 -14.53 21.09 -5.16
C PRO A 235 -14.32 21.98 -3.94
N LYS A 236 -14.70 23.25 -4.01
CA LYS A 236 -14.59 24.19 -2.88
C LYS A 236 -15.35 23.75 -1.63
N SER A 237 -16.30 22.83 -1.78
CA SER A 237 -16.99 22.15 -0.68
C SER A 237 -17.25 20.69 -1.04
N GLY A 238 -17.13 19.78 -0.07
CA GLY A 238 -17.54 18.39 -0.22
C GLY A 238 -16.36 17.41 -0.17
N LYS A 239 -16.51 16.26 -0.83
CA LYS A 239 -15.55 15.15 -0.76
C LYS A 239 -15.24 14.58 -2.14
N ALA A 240 -14.04 14.03 -2.28
CA ALA A 240 -13.71 13.10 -3.35
C ALA A 240 -13.61 11.67 -2.82
N GLU A 241 -14.07 10.70 -3.59
CA GLU A 241 -13.84 9.27 -3.39
C GLU A 241 -12.75 8.81 -4.34
N PHE A 242 -11.80 8.04 -3.83
CA PHE A 242 -10.69 7.53 -4.61
C PHE A 242 -10.25 6.15 -4.12
N ASN A 243 -9.53 5.44 -5.00
CA ASN A 243 -8.92 4.17 -4.67
C ASN A 243 -7.51 4.09 -5.26
N PRO A 244 -6.50 3.63 -4.49
CA PRO A 244 -5.26 3.15 -5.06
C PRO A 244 -5.49 1.90 -5.89
N VAL A 245 -4.77 1.78 -6.99
CA VAL A 245 -4.79 0.60 -7.87
C VAL A 245 -3.36 0.16 -8.09
N ILE A 246 -3.05 -1.09 -7.74
CA ILE A 246 -1.71 -1.65 -7.85
C ILE A 246 -1.69 -2.86 -8.79
N PHE A 247 -0.75 -2.88 -9.73
CA PHE A 247 -0.48 -4.06 -10.55
C PHE A 247 0.92 -4.57 -10.26
N ASN A 248 1.03 -5.74 -9.63
CA ASN A 248 2.32 -6.39 -9.43
C ASN A 248 2.54 -7.48 -10.49
N TYR A 249 3.62 -7.38 -11.26
CA TYR A 249 3.84 -8.21 -12.44
C TYR A 249 4.11 -9.70 -12.13
N GLN A 250 4.49 -10.01 -10.90
CA GLN A 250 4.77 -11.37 -10.43
C GLN A 250 3.59 -12.02 -9.72
N SER A 251 2.59 -11.22 -9.37
CA SER A 251 1.36 -11.65 -8.72
C SER A 251 0.37 -12.24 -9.71
N ALA A 252 -0.31 -13.30 -9.29
CA ALA A 252 -1.36 -13.98 -10.05
C ALA A 252 -2.35 -14.62 -9.09
N PRO A 253 -3.55 -15.03 -9.57
CA PRO A 253 -4.50 -15.76 -8.75
C PRO A 253 -3.87 -16.99 -8.08
N LYS A 254 -4.07 -17.11 -6.76
CA LYS A 254 -3.51 -18.12 -5.84
C LYS A 254 -1.98 -18.12 -5.75
N SER A 255 -1.33 -17.05 -6.22
CA SER A 255 0.12 -16.89 -6.21
C SER A 255 0.51 -15.40 -6.11
N PRO A 256 0.12 -14.71 -5.01
CA PRO A 256 0.50 -13.32 -4.78
C PRO A 256 2.01 -13.20 -4.54
N ALA A 257 2.66 -12.22 -5.16
CA ALA A 257 4.07 -11.90 -4.92
C ALA A 257 4.27 -10.72 -3.96
N VAL A 258 3.18 -10.02 -3.64
CA VAL A 258 3.16 -8.96 -2.61
C VAL A 258 1.85 -9.00 -1.83
N LEU A 259 1.94 -8.66 -0.55
CA LEU A 259 0.83 -8.22 0.30
C LEU A 259 0.99 -6.73 0.55
N THR A 260 -0.13 -6.02 0.62
CA THR A 260 -0.19 -4.58 0.88
C THR A 260 -0.81 -4.28 2.24
N LEU A 261 -0.31 -3.23 2.90
CA LEU A 261 -1.00 -2.57 3.99
C LEU A 261 -1.23 -1.12 3.60
N LEU A 262 -2.49 -0.69 3.55
CA LEU A 262 -2.85 0.73 3.44
C LEU A 262 -3.12 1.28 4.83
N VAL A 263 -2.29 2.24 5.25
CA VAL A 263 -2.36 2.85 6.58
C VAL A 263 -2.82 4.29 6.43
N THR A 264 -3.92 4.64 7.10
CA THR A 264 -4.38 6.03 7.22
C THR A 264 -4.53 6.37 8.69
N ARG A 265 -4.94 7.61 8.93
CA ARG A 265 -5.29 8.11 10.25
C ARG A 265 -6.46 7.32 10.91
N GLU A 266 -7.26 6.60 10.13
CA GLU A 266 -8.43 5.83 10.60
C GLU A 266 -8.17 4.34 10.80
N GLY A 267 -7.01 3.83 10.36
CA GLY A 267 -6.70 2.40 10.52
C GLY A 267 -5.75 1.84 9.46
N THR A 268 -5.63 0.51 9.47
CA THR A 268 -4.77 -0.26 8.55
C THR A 268 -5.61 -1.30 7.81
N SER A 269 -5.42 -1.40 6.50
CA SER A 269 -6.16 -2.32 5.62
C SER A 269 -5.18 -3.26 4.93
N ILE A 270 -5.35 -4.57 5.10
CA ILE A 270 -4.40 -5.60 4.65
C ILE A 270 -4.97 -6.31 3.42
N SER A 271 -4.24 -6.40 2.31
CA SER A 271 -4.72 -7.14 1.13
C SER A 271 -3.58 -7.83 0.40
N VAL A 272 -3.74 -9.12 0.10
CA VAL A 272 -2.91 -9.82 -0.89
C VAL A 272 -3.18 -9.28 -2.30
N ILE A 273 -2.15 -9.24 -3.14
CA ILE A 273 -2.29 -8.82 -4.54
C ILE A 273 -2.26 -10.06 -5.44
N GLU A 274 -3.36 -10.30 -6.14
CA GLU A 274 -3.51 -11.45 -7.05
C GLU A 274 -3.85 -11.02 -8.49
N ASN A 275 -4.10 -9.73 -8.74
CA ASN A 275 -4.53 -9.19 -10.04
C ASN A 275 -5.75 -9.92 -10.61
N ARG A 276 -6.71 -10.30 -9.75
CA ARG A 276 -7.93 -11.00 -10.18
C ARG A 276 -8.83 -10.06 -10.95
N ARG A 277 -9.57 -10.59 -11.94
CA ARG A 277 -10.42 -9.79 -12.83
C ARG A 277 -11.53 -9.05 -12.10
N GLU A 278 -12.08 -9.66 -11.06
CA GLU A 278 -13.12 -9.10 -10.20
C GLU A 278 -12.64 -7.92 -9.35
N ASP A 279 -11.32 -7.84 -9.10
CA ASP A 279 -10.71 -6.77 -8.33
C ASP A 279 -10.03 -5.74 -9.24
N MET A 280 -10.17 -5.88 -10.57
CA MET A 280 -9.46 -5.03 -11.51
C MET A 280 -9.96 -3.59 -11.48
N GLY A 281 -9.00 -2.67 -11.58
CA GLY A 281 -9.26 -1.27 -11.88
C GLY A 281 -10.14 -1.14 -13.13
N ILE A 282 -10.98 -0.11 -13.18
CA ILE A 282 -11.92 0.11 -14.30
C ILE A 282 -11.22 0.27 -15.65
N ARG A 283 -9.96 0.72 -15.68
CA ARG A 283 -9.13 0.74 -16.91
C ARG A 283 -8.64 -0.65 -17.35
N GLY A 284 -9.07 -1.71 -16.68
CA GLY A 284 -8.74 -3.08 -17.04
C GLY A 284 -7.28 -3.44 -16.75
N MET A 285 -6.63 -2.79 -15.78
CA MET A 285 -5.31 -3.16 -15.27
C MET A 285 -5.17 -2.84 -13.78
N GLY A 286 -4.45 -3.68 -13.04
CA GLY A 286 -4.21 -3.50 -11.59
C GLY A 286 -5.38 -3.93 -10.72
N GLN A 287 -5.08 -4.20 -9.46
CA GLN A 287 -6.03 -4.53 -8.40
C GLN A 287 -6.39 -3.26 -7.61
N GLU A 288 -7.67 -2.95 -7.50
CA GLU A 288 -8.16 -1.87 -6.65
C GLU A 288 -8.03 -2.21 -5.18
N LEU A 289 -7.58 -1.23 -4.39
CA LEU A 289 -7.40 -1.37 -2.96
C LEU A 289 -8.45 -0.56 -2.20
N TYR A 290 -8.95 -1.15 -1.11
CA TYR A 290 -10.02 -0.62 -0.30
C TYR A 290 -9.59 -0.47 1.16
N PHE A 291 -10.26 0.44 1.86
CA PHE A 291 -10.19 0.54 3.30
C PHE A 291 -10.98 -0.61 3.96
N ASN A 292 -10.45 -1.17 5.04
CA ASN A 292 -11.12 -2.15 5.88
C ASN A 292 -11.89 -1.43 6.98
N ASN A 293 -13.20 -1.27 6.80
CA ASN A 293 -14.12 -0.80 7.82
C ASN A 293 -14.79 -2.00 8.50
N LYS A 294 -14.19 -2.54 9.56
CA LYS A 294 -14.76 -3.60 10.41
C LYS A 294 -15.13 -4.87 9.62
N GLY A 295 -14.26 -5.26 8.68
CA GLY A 295 -14.47 -6.39 7.78
C GLY A 295 -15.34 -6.07 6.58
N GLN A 296 -15.61 -4.80 6.30
CA GLN A 296 -16.26 -4.33 5.08
C GLN A 296 -15.30 -3.47 4.26
N ARG A 297 -15.33 -3.63 2.95
CA ARG A 297 -14.68 -2.73 1.99
C ARG A 297 -15.33 -1.36 2.06
N ALA A 298 -14.51 -0.32 2.05
CA ALA A 298 -14.94 1.05 1.80
C ALA A 298 -13.94 1.73 0.87
N SER A 299 -14.42 2.58 -0.05
CA SER A 299 -13.52 3.46 -0.81
C SER A 299 -12.90 4.52 0.11
N PHE A 300 -11.74 5.04 -0.24
CA PHE A 300 -11.15 6.15 0.51
C PHE A 300 -11.87 7.44 0.14
N THR A 301 -12.01 8.32 1.12
CA THR A 301 -12.53 9.67 0.91
C THR A 301 -11.48 10.70 1.25
N ALA A 302 -11.62 11.88 0.66
CA ALA A 302 -10.86 13.06 1.03
C ALA A 302 -11.76 14.28 1.08
N GLU A 303 -11.61 15.11 2.12
CA GLU A 303 -12.25 16.42 2.26
C GLU A 303 -11.18 17.51 2.32
N ARG A 304 -11.51 18.75 1.97
CA ARG A 304 -10.60 19.89 2.18
C ARG A 304 -10.34 20.09 3.67
N ARG A 305 -9.09 20.40 4.04
CA ARG A 305 -8.75 20.66 5.45
C ARG A 305 -9.51 21.87 5.99
N SER A 306 -9.69 22.90 5.18
CA SER A 306 -10.50 24.09 5.50
C SER A 306 -11.94 23.71 5.89
N ASP A 307 -12.62 22.89 5.09
CA ASP A 307 -13.99 22.41 5.36
C ASP A 307 -14.08 21.59 6.66
N VAL A 308 -13.14 20.66 6.87
CA VAL A 308 -13.10 19.83 8.08
C VAL A 308 -12.89 20.70 9.32
N LYS A 309 -11.98 21.68 9.24
CA LYS A 309 -11.72 22.61 10.34
C LYS A 309 -12.96 23.45 10.66
N ALA A 310 -13.60 24.05 9.65
CA ALA A 310 -14.80 24.84 9.83
C ALA A 310 -15.95 24.03 10.46
N ARG A 311 -16.13 22.77 10.03
CA ARG A 311 -17.13 21.85 10.60
C ARG A 311 -16.85 21.53 12.07
N ILE A 312 -15.59 21.27 12.44
CA ILE A 312 -15.20 20.99 13.82
C ILE A 312 -15.33 22.25 14.71
N GLU A 313 -15.02 23.43 14.19
CA GLU A 313 -15.19 24.70 14.90
C GLU A 313 -16.67 25.01 15.14
N ALA A 314 -17.53 24.80 14.14
CA ALA A 314 -18.97 25.04 14.23
C ALA A 314 -19.67 24.20 15.32
N GLN A 315 -19.13 23.02 15.64
CA GLN A 315 -19.63 22.18 16.75
C GLN A 315 -19.02 22.53 18.12
N GLY A 316 -18.16 23.55 18.22
CA GLY A 316 -17.50 23.98 19.46
C GLY A 316 -16.12 23.36 19.69
N GLY A 317 -15.43 22.93 18.63
CA GLY A 317 -14.10 22.33 18.70
C GLY A 317 -14.11 20.78 18.61
N PRO A 318 -12.93 20.13 18.68
CA PRO A 318 -12.82 18.69 18.57
C PRO A 318 -13.41 17.99 19.80
N LYS A 319 -14.45 17.17 19.61
CA LYS A 319 -15.14 16.45 20.69
C LYS A 319 -14.78 14.98 20.76
N THR A 320 -14.28 14.43 19.66
CA THR A 320 -13.94 13.01 19.52
C THR A 320 -12.47 12.83 19.15
N GLU A 321 -11.93 11.63 19.37
CA GLU A 321 -10.60 11.27 18.87
C GLU A 321 -10.54 11.43 17.34
N ALA A 322 -11.64 11.13 16.64
CA ALA A 322 -11.77 11.32 15.19
C ALA A 322 -11.62 12.81 14.80
N ASP A 323 -12.21 13.75 15.54
CA ASP A 323 -12.03 15.18 15.27
C ASP A 323 -10.57 15.61 15.50
N GLN A 324 -9.98 15.20 16.63
CA GLN A 324 -8.61 15.56 16.98
C GLN A 324 -7.63 15.06 15.90
N SER A 325 -7.79 13.81 15.49
CA SER A 325 -6.89 13.20 14.53
C SER A 325 -7.15 13.63 13.08
N ALA A 326 -8.32 14.22 12.78
CA ALA A 326 -8.60 14.89 11.50
C ALA A 326 -7.92 16.27 11.39
N LEU A 327 -7.62 16.91 12.52
CA LEU A 327 -6.87 18.18 12.58
C LEU A 327 -5.35 17.98 12.77
N ALA A 328 -4.93 16.77 13.14
CA ALA A 328 -3.55 16.43 13.43
C ALA A 328 -2.64 16.44 12.19
N LYS A 329 -1.33 16.54 12.42
CA LYS A 329 -0.31 16.33 11.39
C LYS A 329 -0.44 14.90 10.86
N GLY A 330 -0.46 14.73 9.54
CA GLY A 330 -0.60 13.42 8.89
C GLY A 330 -2.05 13.00 8.61
N ALA A 331 -3.04 13.87 8.85
CA ALA A 331 -4.42 13.61 8.41
C ALA A 331 -4.55 13.49 6.87
N ASP A 332 -3.58 14.06 6.13
CA ASP A 332 -3.43 14.00 4.68
C ASP A 332 -2.54 12.82 4.21
N VAL A 333 -2.12 11.93 5.10
CA VAL A 333 -1.11 10.90 4.80
C VAL A 333 -1.70 9.51 4.70
N LEU A 334 -1.32 8.80 3.65
CA LEU A 334 -1.49 7.36 3.50
C LEU A 334 -0.13 6.69 3.33
N PHE A 335 0.13 5.60 4.07
CA PHE A 335 1.22 4.70 3.75
C PHE A 335 0.71 3.53 2.93
N LEU A 336 1.37 3.25 1.80
CA LEU A 336 1.28 1.96 1.11
C LEU A 336 2.51 1.16 1.49
N VAL A 337 2.33 0.13 2.32
CA VAL A 337 3.38 -0.82 2.66
C VAL A 337 3.26 -2.03 1.73
N GLN A 338 4.32 -2.38 1.02
CA GLN A 338 4.40 -3.61 0.24
C GLN A 338 5.34 -4.61 0.91
N VAL A 339 4.81 -5.80 1.19
CA VAL A 339 5.51 -6.91 1.81
C VAL A 339 5.69 -8.01 0.77
N PRO A 340 6.92 -8.27 0.30
CA PRO A 340 7.20 -9.32 -0.68
C PRO A 340 6.86 -10.70 -0.15
N LEU A 341 6.18 -11.50 -0.97
CA LEU A 341 5.76 -12.86 -0.68
C LEU A 341 6.40 -13.86 -1.65
N VAL A 342 6.66 -15.07 -1.14
CA VAL A 342 7.06 -16.20 -1.98
C VAL A 342 5.88 -16.59 -2.85
N HIS A 343 6.11 -16.65 -4.16
CA HIS A 343 5.08 -16.89 -5.16
C HIS A 343 5.48 -18.04 -6.10
N ALA A 344 4.49 -18.67 -6.72
CA ALA A 344 4.68 -19.81 -7.62
C ALA A 344 5.12 -19.42 -9.04
N GLN A 345 5.61 -18.18 -9.23
CA GLN A 345 6.02 -17.64 -10.53
C GLN A 345 4.92 -17.81 -11.60
N ARG A 346 3.70 -17.35 -11.31
CA ARG A 346 2.55 -17.42 -12.26
C ARG A 346 2.14 -16.07 -12.83
N GLY A 347 2.81 -14.99 -12.42
CA GLY A 347 2.56 -13.66 -12.95
C GLY A 347 2.99 -13.51 -14.40
N VAL A 348 2.69 -12.34 -14.97
CA VAL A 348 3.00 -11.97 -16.36
C VAL A 348 4.48 -12.16 -16.72
N LEU A 349 5.38 -11.92 -15.76
CA LEU A 349 6.83 -12.09 -15.94
C LEU A 349 7.39 -13.38 -15.31
N GLY A 350 6.54 -14.32 -14.89
CA GLY A 350 6.94 -15.49 -14.11
C GLY A 350 6.51 -16.86 -14.64
N GLY A 351 5.42 -16.99 -15.40
CA GLY A 351 4.97 -18.34 -15.81
C GLY A 351 3.97 -18.31 -16.94
N ALA A 352 4.44 -18.75 -18.12
CA ALA A 352 3.74 -18.83 -19.39
C ALA A 352 3.05 -17.52 -19.80
N VAL A 353 3.72 -16.76 -20.68
CA VAL A 353 3.10 -15.73 -21.51
C VAL A 353 1.79 -16.32 -22.07
N PRO A 354 0.59 -15.85 -21.67
CA PRO A 354 -0.58 -16.15 -22.48
C PRO A 354 -0.25 -15.58 -23.84
N THR A 355 -0.29 -16.41 -24.88
CA THR A 355 -0.23 -15.94 -26.25
C THR A 355 -1.40 -14.99 -26.45
N MET A 356 -1.18 -13.71 -26.16
CA MET A 356 -2.04 -12.64 -26.65
C MET A 356 -2.00 -12.80 -28.17
N PRO A 357 -3.14 -12.97 -28.85
CA PRO A 357 -3.13 -13.00 -30.30
C PRO A 357 -2.53 -11.67 -30.75
N VAL A 358 -1.31 -11.73 -31.29
CA VAL A 358 -0.71 -10.63 -32.02
C VAL A 358 -1.69 -10.34 -33.16
N PRO A 359 -2.31 -9.15 -33.22
CA PRO A 359 -3.04 -8.80 -34.41
C PRO A 359 -2.01 -8.78 -35.54
N LYS A 360 -2.14 -9.70 -36.50
CA LYS A 360 -1.49 -9.56 -37.78
C LYS A 360 -2.12 -8.35 -38.46
N SER A 361 -1.57 -7.16 -38.24
CA SER A 361 -1.63 -6.11 -39.24
C SER A 361 -0.22 -5.63 -39.50
N ALA A 362 0.20 -5.90 -40.73
CA ALA A 362 1.44 -5.45 -41.33
C ALA A 362 1.65 -3.94 -41.12
N GLY A 363 2.92 -3.56 -41.13
CA GLY A 363 3.35 -2.17 -41.06
C GLY A 363 2.53 -1.28 -41.99
N ALA A 364 1.78 -0.39 -41.37
CA ALA A 364 1.37 0.86 -41.95
C ALA A 364 1.68 1.93 -40.89
N PRO A 365 2.40 3.02 -41.24
CA PRO A 365 2.61 4.11 -40.31
C PRO A 365 1.25 4.63 -39.87
N MET A 366 1.02 4.67 -38.56
CA MET A 366 -0.15 5.33 -37.99
C MET A 366 -0.16 6.77 -38.50
N PRO A 367 -1.22 7.23 -39.19
CA PRO A 367 -1.34 8.65 -39.49
C PRO A 367 -1.41 9.36 -38.15
N MET A 368 -0.42 10.21 -37.89
CA MET A 368 -0.53 11.27 -36.90
C MET A 368 -1.81 12.03 -37.25
N ALA A 369 -2.89 11.77 -36.54
CA ALA A 369 -4.08 12.59 -36.62
C ALA A 369 -3.64 13.98 -36.20
N THR A 370 -3.52 14.86 -37.18
CA THR A 370 -3.39 16.29 -36.96
C THR A 370 -4.66 16.70 -36.23
N THR A 371 -4.56 16.78 -34.91
CA THR A 371 -5.52 17.51 -34.09
C THR A 371 -5.61 18.90 -34.70
N LYS A 372 -6.73 19.17 -35.37
CA LYS A 372 -7.10 20.52 -35.78
C LYS A 372 -6.95 21.41 -34.53
N PRO A 373 -6.31 22.58 -34.64
CA PRO A 373 -6.22 23.48 -33.51
C PRO A 373 -7.65 23.79 -33.06
N SER A 374 -8.02 23.32 -31.87
CA SER A 374 -9.17 23.82 -31.16
C SER A 374 -9.03 25.33 -31.11
N LYS A 375 -10.07 26.04 -31.56
CA LYS A 375 -10.12 27.50 -31.56
C LYS A 375 -9.56 28.03 -30.23
N LYS A 376 -8.54 28.88 -30.32
CA LYS A 376 -8.13 29.72 -29.20
C LYS A 376 -9.36 30.49 -28.74
N VAL A 377 -9.95 30.07 -27.62
CA VAL A 377 -10.70 30.99 -26.78
C VAL A 377 -9.62 31.82 -26.10
N ALA A 378 -9.25 32.90 -26.76
CA ALA A 378 -8.50 33.97 -26.13
C ALA A 378 -9.49 34.76 -25.27
N ASP A 379 -9.92 34.15 -24.16
CA ASP A 379 -10.37 34.94 -23.04
C ASP A 379 -9.15 35.16 -22.18
N SER A 380 -8.77 36.42 -22.02
CA SER A 380 -7.95 36.89 -20.91
C SER A 380 -8.72 36.65 -19.62
N ALA A 381 -8.90 35.38 -19.25
CA ALA A 381 -9.24 35.01 -17.90
C ALA A 381 -8.04 35.45 -17.05
N ALA A 382 -8.29 36.24 -16.02
CA ALA A 382 -7.31 36.45 -14.96
C ALA A 382 -6.70 35.09 -14.62
N ALA A 383 -5.37 35.01 -14.51
CA ALA A 383 -4.70 33.77 -14.13
C ALA A 383 -5.38 33.25 -12.87
N GLU A 384 -6.06 32.11 -12.99
CA GLU A 384 -6.83 31.54 -11.89
C GLU A 384 -5.85 31.25 -10.76
N GLU A 385 -6.12 31.74 -9.55
CA GLU A 385 -5.22 31.53 -8.41
C GLU A 385 -5.23 30.07 -7.99
N SER A 386 -4.08 29.58 -7.49
CA SER A 386 -4.05 28.23 -6.92
C SER A 386 -4.96 28.13 -5.71
N ASP A 387 -5.61 26.98 -5.57
CA ASP A 387 -6.41 26.63 -4.41
C ASP A 387 -5.99 25.33 -3.75
N VAL A 388 -4.73 24.95 -3.97
CA VAL A 388 -4.15 23.74 -3.41
C VAL A 388 -4.10 23.87 -1.89
N GLU A 389 -4.63 22.85 -1.22
CA GLU A 389 -4.48 22.70 0.22
C GLU A 389 -4.29 21.24 0.63
N GLN A 390 -4.07 20.99 1.91
CA GLN A 390 -4.06 19.61 2.42
C GLN A 390 -5.47 19.03 2.41
N ALA A 391 -5.56 17.75 2.06
CA ALA A 391 -6.78 16.97 2.24
C ALA A 391 -6.85 16.35 3.64
N VAL A 392 -8.01 15.91 4.07
CA VAL A 392 -8.19 15.04 5.24
C VAL A 392 -8.76 13.73 4.75
N LEU A 393 -8.03 12.65 4.99
CA LEU A 393 -8.42 11.31 4.55
C LEU A 393 -9.47 10.70 5.49
N GLY A 394 -10.40 9.98 4.88
CA GLY A 394 -11.41 9.15 5.54
C GLY A 394 -11.78 7.93 4.70
N HIS A 395 -12.94 7.34 4.98
CA HIS A 395 -13.55 6.29 4.16
C HIS A 395 -15.03 6.54 3.86
N GLY A 396 -15.48 5.96 2.75
CA GLY A 396 -16.86 6.02 2.27
C GLY A 396 -17.75 4.92 2.88
N PRO A 397 -18.93 4.69 2.30
CA PRO A 397 -19.85 3.64 2.76
C PRO A 397 -19.30 2.23 2.55
N ASN A 398 -19.93 1.25 3.21
CA ASN A 398 -19.58 -0.16 3.07
C ASN A 398 -20.03 -0.70 1.70
N LEU A 399 -19.11 -1.38 1.01
CA LEU A 399 -19.26 -1.93 -0.35
C LEU A 399 -19.30 -3.46 -0.38
N GLY A 400 -19.37 -4.10 0.79
CA GLY A 400 -19.40 -5.55 0.96
C GLY A 400 -18.20 -6.11 1.71
N PRO A 401 -18.06 -7.44 1.81
CA PRO A 401 -17.06 -8.09 2.65
C PRO A 401 -15.62 -7.74 2.27
N TYR A 402 -14.79 -7.54 3.29
CA TYR A 402 -13.34 -7.42 3.15
C TYR A 402 -12.67 -8.79 3.33
N ASN A 403 -11.68 -9.11 2.51
CA ASN A 403 -10.96 -10.38 2.61
C ASN A 403 -9.46 -10.15 2.45
N GLU A 404 -8.72 -10.26 3.56
CA GLU A 404 -7.30 -9.91 3.61
C GLU A 404 -6.41 -10.94 2.89
N GLY A 405 -6.66 -12.23 3.12
CA GLY A 405 -5.73 -13.31 2.78
C GLY A 405 -6.20 -14.31 1.72
N HIS A 406 -7.47 -14.25 1.31
CA HIS A 406 -8.04 -15.13 0.27
C HIS A 406 -7.86 -16.65 0.51
N ASN A 407 -7.76 -17.07 1.78
CA ASN A 407 -7.47 -18.44 2.22
C ASN A 407 -6.13 -18.96 1.68
N LEU A 408 -5.14 -18.08 1.53
CA LEU A 408 -3.82 -18.43 1.02
C LEU A 408 -2.81 -18.60 2.14
N ARG A 409 -1.85 -19.51 1.92
CA ARG A 409 -0.66 -19.63 2.77
C ARG A 409 0.34 -18.57 2.36
N LEU A 410 0.55 -17.59 3.24
CA LEU A 410 1.47 -16.48 2.99
C LEU A 410 2.82 -16.78 3.62
N VAL A 411 3.89 -16.55 2.85
CA VAL A 411 5.28 -16.70 3.29
C VAL A 411 6.04 -15.48 2.82
N ARG A 412 6.66 -14.75 3.74
CA ARG A 412 7.55 -13.61 3.47
C ARG A 412 8.72 -14.04 2.57
N ASP A 413 9.00 -13.29 1.49
CA ASP A 413 10.18 -13.53 0.64
C ASP A 413 11.38 -12.65 1.06
N PRO A 414 12.33 -13.16 1.86
CA PRO A 414 13.44 -12.37 2.39
C PRO A 414 14.43 -11.91 1.32
N LYS A 415 14.28 -12.25 0.04
CA LYS A 415 15.16 -11.70 -1.01
C LYS A 415 14.94 -10.21 -1.22
N PHE A 416 13.74 -9.70 -0.95
CA PHE A 416 13.35 -8.33 -1.22
C PHE A 416 13.02 -7.58 0.07
N PRO A 417 13.31 -6.26 0.15
CA PRO A 417 12.87 -5.41 1.26
C PRO A 417 11.37 -5.18 1.29
N ILE A 418 10.87 -4.89 2.49
CA ILE A 418 9.57 -4.27 2.66
C ILE A 418 9.68 -2.80 2.22
N ARG A 419 8.75 -2.36 1.37
CA ARG A 419 8.69 -0.97 0.89
C ARG A 419 7.58 -0.21 1.59
N VAL A 420 7.83 1.02 1.98
CA VAL A 420 6.83 1.97 2.49
C VAL A 420 6.79 3.19 1.58
N THR A 421 5.67 3.39 0.88
CA THR A 421 5.44 4.58 0.06
C THR A 421 4.59 5.56 0.85
N VAL A 422 5.14 6.73 1.18
CA VAL A 422 4.44 7.81 1.88
C VAL A 422 3.73 8.69 0.85
N GLN A 423 2.41 8.82 0.97
CA GLN A 423 1.58 9.61 0.06
C GLN A 423 0.96 10.79 0.80
N PHE A 424 1.26 12.01 0.35
CA PHE A 424 0.64 13.25 0.85
C PHE A 424 -0.49 13.68 -0.08
N TYR A 425 -1.71 13.80 0.44
CA TYR A 425 -2.88 14.13 -0.36
C TYR A 425 -3.18 15.63 -0.35
N LYS A 426 -3.29 16.19 -1.55
CA LYS A 426 -3.60 17.59 -1.81
C LYS A 426 -4.97 17.72 -2.46
N ALA A 427 -5.75 18.69 -1.99
CA ALA A 427 -7.05 19.04 -2.55
C ALA A 427 -6.88 20.20 -3.52
N THR A 428 -7.52 20.14 -4.69
CA THR A 428 -7.65 21.30 -5.61
C THR A 428 -8.94 21.20 -6.40
N SER A 429 -9.54 22.34 -6.72
CA SER A 429 -10.77 22.42 -7.54
C SER A 429 -10.51 22.91 -8.96
N ASN A 430 -9.30 23.39 -9.25
CA ASN A 430 -8.96 23.97 -10.55
C ASN A 430 -7.70 23.38 -11.18
N GLY A 431 -6.92 22.56 -10.46
CA GLY A 431 -5.68 21.97 -10.96
C GLY A 431 -4.53 22.97 -11.14
N VAL A 432 -4.70 24.21 -10.66
CA VAL A 432 -3.65 25.24 -10.71
C VAL A 432 -2.75 25.09 -9.50
N VAL A 433 -1.44 25.11 -9.73
CA VAL A 433 -0.41 24.99 -8.69
C VAL A 433 0.57 26.14 -8.85
N ASP A 434 0.86 26.85 -7.77
CA ASP A 434 1.85 27.91 -7.77
C ASP A 434 3.24 27.43 -7.29
N GLU A 435 4.24 28.33 -7.27
CA GLU A 435 5.58 27.98 -6.78
C GLU A 435 5.61 27.62 -5.30
N ALA A 436 4.78 28.27 -4.47
CA ALA A 436 4.73 28.03 -3.03
C ALA A 436 4.16 26.64 -2.72
N ASP A 437 3.15 26.20 -3.49
CA ASP A 437 2.60 24.85 -3.42
C ASP A 437 3.67 23.80 -3.77
N LEU A 438 4.39 24.02 -4.87
CA LEU A 438 5.45 23.12 -5.31
C LEU A 438 6.61 23.05 -4.32
N ASP A 439 6.97 24.19 -3.70
CA ASP A 439 7.94 24.23 -2.60
C ASP A 439 7.44 23.51 -1.34
N GLY A 440 6.15 23.65 -1.02
CA GLY A 440 5.50 22.91 0.06
C GLY A 440 5.51 21.39 -0.18
N ILE A 441 5.23 20.97 -1.42
CA ILE A 441 5.25 19.57 -1.84
C ILE A 441 6.68 19.02 -1.78
N ALA A 442 7.66 19.74 -2.34
CA ALA A 442 9.06 19.32 -2.31
C ALA A 442 9.59 19.19 -0.87
N ARG A 443 9.23 20.13 0.02
CA ARG A 443 9.55 20.02 1.46
C ARG A 443 8.88 18.81 2.12
N SER A 444 7.60 18.56 1.82
CA SER A 444 6.87 17.41 2.37
C SER A 444 7.53 16.09 1.96
N ILE A 445 7.84 15.94 0.66
CA ILE A 445 8.56 14.78 0.12
C ILE A 445 9.94 14.67 0.75
N GLY A 446 10.72 15.76 0.76
CA GLY A 446 12.08 15.81 1.32
C GLY A 446 12.14 15.41 2.80
N SER A 447 11.16 15.85 3.60
CA SER A 447 11.11 15.55 5.03
C SER A 447 11.06 14.07 5.37
N VAL A 448 10.53 13.22 4.47
CA VAL A 448 10.56 11.76 4.66
C VAL A 448 11.99 11.22 4.61
N TYR A 449 12.81 11.76 3.71
CA TYR A 449 14.21 11.34 3.53
C TYR A 449 15.13 11.85 4.65
N GLU A 450 14.74 12.89 5.40
CA GLU A 450 15.46 13.35 6.60
C GLU A 450 15.46 12.29 7.72
N HIS A 451 14.51 11.36 7.69
CA HIS A 451 14.44 10.24 8.62
C HIS A 451 15.26 9.02 8.17
N ALA A 452 15.85 9.04 6.96
CA ALA A 452 16.63 7.94 6.43
C ALA A 452 18.09 8.00 6.87
N GLU A 453 18.66 6.84 7.20
CA GLU A 453 20.10 6.71 7.47
C GLU A 453 20.89 6.59 6.18
N PHE A 454 20.25 6.09 5.12
CA PHE A 454 20.82 5.97 3.78
C PHE A 454 19.81 6.50 2.76
N VAL A 455 20.28 7.26 1.77
CA VAL A 455 19.46 7.73 0.66
C VAL A 455 20.15 7.35 -0.64
N GLY A 456 19.42 6.71 -1.53
CA GLY A 456 19.96 6.25 -2.81
C GLY A 456 18.85 5.97 -3.81
N SER A 457 19.12 5.04 -4.71
CA SER A 457 18.20 4.61 -5.77
C SER A 457 18.06 3.09 -5.76
N LEU A 458 16.84 2.61 -6.04
CA LEU A 458 16.62 1.19 -6.30
C LEU A 458 17.08 0.77 -7.71
N VAL A 459 16.99 1.68 -8.69
CA VAL A 459 17.25 1.38 -10.12
C VAL A 459 18.69 1.72 -10.51
N MET A 460 19.17 2.87 -10.06
CA MET A 460 20.45 3.49 -10.41
C MET A 460 21.30 3.70 -9.16
N PRO A 461 21.70 2.62 -8.44
CA PRO A 461 22.55 2.76 -7.26
C PRO A 461 23.91 3.34 -7.64
N GLU A 462 24.24 4.51 -7.12
CA GLU A 462 25.55 5.14 -7.28
C GLU A 462 26.48 4.70 -6.15
N GLY A 463 27.42 3.80 -6.42
CA GLY A 463 28.56 3.54 -5.52
C GLY A 463 28.24 3.06 -4.10
N ASP A 464 27.00 2.63 -3.81
CA ASP A 464 26.55 2.27 -2.46
C ASP A 464 26.23 0.76 -2.34
N PRO A 465 27.25 -0.09 -2.13
CA PRO A 465 27.08 -1.54 -2.10
C PRO A 465 26.44 -2.09 -0.81
N ARG A 466 26.06 -1.25 0.17
CA ARG A 466 25.76 -1.73 1.54
C ARG A 466 24.46 -1.21 2.17
N ARG A 467 23.56 -0.61 1.40
CA ARG A 467 22.21 -0.27 1.90
C ARG A 467 21.50 -1.50 2.49
N PRO A 468 21.01 -1.46 3.74
CA PRO A 468 20.30 -2.58 4.35
C PRO A 468 19.10 -3.08 3.53
N THR A 469 18.50 -2.21 2.72
CA THR A 469 17.37 -2.55 1.86
C THR A 469 17.79 -3.02 0.45
N ALA A 470 19.06 -2.93 0.07
CA ALA A 470 19.52 -3.43 -1.22
C ALA A 470 19.25 -4.93 -1.37
N TRP A 471 18.60 -5.30 -2.47
CA TRP A 471 18.21 -6.70 -2.73
C TRP A 471 19.25 -7.44 -3.60
N GLN A 472 20.06 -6.71 -4.38
CA GLN A 472 21.03 -7.28 -5.32
C GLN A 472 22.38 -7.64 -4.68
N THR A 473 22.70 -7.07 -3.52
CA THR A 473 24.03 -7.14 -2.91
C THR A 473 24.04 -7.81 -1.53
N ILE A 474 23.00 -8.60 -1.19
CA ILE A 474 22.94 -9.23 0.13
C ILE A 474 24.13 -10.20 0.28
N PRO A 475 25.03 -10.01 1.27
CA PRO A 475 26.12 -10.94 1.52
C PRO A 475 25.56 -12.32 1.83
N GLY A 476 26.11 -13.37 1.22
CA GLY A 476 25.68 -14.76 1.47
C GLY A 476 25.76 -15.16 2.95
N GLU A 477 26.59 -14.46 3.73
CA GLU A 477 26.81 -14.63 5.17
C GLU A 477 25.57 -14.31 6.04
N TRP A 478 24.60 -13.55 5.53
CA TRP A 478 23.36 -13.22 6.25
C TRP A 478 22.27 -14.30 6.14
N PHE A 479 22.57 -15.41 5.47
CA PHE A 479 21.70 -16.59 5.34
C PHE A 479 22.44 -17.85 5.82
N PRO A 480 22.20 -18.33 7.05
CA PRO A 480 22.86 -19.52 7.58
C PRO A 480 22.12 -20.81 7.17
N TRP A 481 21.92 -21.02 5.87
CA TRP A 481 21.43 -22.29 5.33
C TRP A 481 21.98 -22.59 3.94
#